data_AF-A0A7V9FBW0-F1
#
_entry.id   AF-A0A7V9FBW0-F1
#
_cell.length_a   1.000
_cell.length_b   1.000
_cell.length_c   1.000
_cell.angle_alpha   90.00
_cell.angle_beta   90.00
_cell.angle_gamma   90.00
#
_symmetry.space_group_name_H-M   'P 1'
#
loop_
_entity.id
_entity.type
_entity.pdbx_description
1 polymer ?
#
loop_
_entity_poly.entity_id
_entity_poly.type
_entity_poly.pdbx_seq_one_letter_code
_entity_poly.pdbx_strand_id
1 'polypeptide(L)'
;METTSYVAEEPARAAVLIALAQSGQTLDEVSLAQFAGMLHQQVAGYPIETAVILKHVKDLADKGLLKHDESGLRWDMTALGALVSRQWAPGTAEPPGTDPLDTDEIHGWRERMVKLLDFDATLADEAGIGREELLAAQSSRLSELRVLNRILGDETFPQWLDDWRNSVGQGEE
;
A
#
# COMPACT_ATOMS: atom_id res chain seq x y z
N MET A 1 4.41 -11.31 -5.93
CA MET A 1 5.19 -10.34 -6.74
C MET A 1 4.62 -10.07 -8.14
N GLU A 2 4.03 -11.05 -8.84
CA GLU A 2 3.49 -10.85 -10.21
C GLU A 2 2.40 -9.75 -10.29
N THR A 3 1.55 -9.64 -9.28
CA THR A 3 0.46 -8.66 -9.25
C THR A 3 0.94 -7.21 -9.16
N THR A 4 2.00 -6.97 -8.38
CA THR A 4 2.63 -5.65 -8.27
C THR A 4 3.32 -5.27 -9.59
N SER A 5 4.06 -6.21 -10.20
CA SER A 5 4.68 -6.01 -11.51
C SER A 5 3.64 -5.73 -12.59
N TYR A 6 2.53 -6.48 -12.59
CA TYR A 6 1.40 -6.22 -13.46
C TYR A 6 0.92 -4.76 -13.32
N VAL A 7 0.64 -4.28 -12.11
CA VAL A 7 0.22 -2.87 -11.94
C VAL A 7 1.27 -1.87 -12.44
N ALA A 8 2.56 -2.12 -12.17
CA ALA A 8 3.66 -1.23 -12.51
C ALA A 8 3.91 -1.06 -14.02
N GLU A 9 3.56 -2.08 -14.82
CA GLU A 9 3.77 -2.07 -16.27
C GLU A 9 2.93 -1.01 -17.01
N GLU A 10 1.83 -0.51 -16.42
CA GLU A 10 1.00 0.53 -17.03
C GLU A 10 0.64 1.61 -16.00
N PRO A 11 1.10 2.86 -16.20
CA PRO A 11 0.82 3.98 -15.29
C PRO A 11 -0.66 4.18 -14.98
N ALA A 12 -1.55 3.90 -15.94
CA ALA A 12 -2.98 4.03 -15.72
C ALA A 12 -3.53 3.05 -14.67
N ARG A 13 -2.98 1.83 -14.56
CA ARG A 13 -3.37 0.87 -13.51
C ARG A 13 -2.97 1.37 -12.12
N ALA A 14 -1.75 1.88 -11.99
CA ALA A 14 -1.28 2.49 -10.76
C ALA A 14 -2.15 3.71 -10.39
N ALA A 15 -2.47 4.57 -11.35
CA ALA A 15 -3.31 5.76 -11.13
C ALA A 15 -4.70 5.42 -10.58
N VAL A 16 -5.33 4.32 -11.04
CA VAL A 16 -6.62 3.85 -10.50
C VAL A 16 -6.50 3.46 -9.02
N LEU A 17 -5.47 2.69 -8.66
CA LEU A 17 -5.26 2.30 -7.26
C LEU A 17 -4.93 3.50 -6.37
N ILE A 18 -4.12 4.43 -6.86
CA ILE A 18 -3.78 5.67 -6.14
C ILE A 18 -5.04 6.52 -5.93
N ALA A 19 -5.93 6.62 -6.92
CA ALA A 19 -7.18 7.39 -6.81
C ALA A 19 -8.05 6.90 -5.65
N LEU A 20 -8.24 5.58 -5.53
CA LEU A 20 -9.01 4.99 -4.43
C LEU A 20 -8.28 5.09 -3.09
N ALA A 21 -6.96 4.93 -3.08
CA ALA A 21 -6.17 5.07 -1.86
C ALA A 21 -6.21 6.51 -1.31
N GLN A 22 -6.12 7.52 -2.19
CA GLN A 22 -6.13 8.93 -1.80
C GLN A 22 -7.55 9.45 -1.48
N SER A 23 -8.59 8.90 -2.11
CA SER A 23 -9.98 9.29 -1.79
C SER A 23 -10.38 8.88 -0.38
N GLY A 24 -9.81 7.78 0.14
CA GLY A 24 -10.19 7.19 1.43
C GLY A 24 -11.63 6.67 1.48
N GLN A 25 -12.29 6.57 0.32
CA GLN A 25 -13.69 6.17 0.19
C GLN A 25 -13.95 5.50 -1.16
N THR A 26 -15.01 4.70 -1.21
CA THR A 26 -15.51 4.11 -2.46
C THR A 26 -15.86 5.18 -3.49
N LEU A 27 -15.59 4.96 -4.77
CA LEU A 27 -15.87 5.92 -5.85
C LEU A 27 -16.81 5.30 -6.88
N ASP A 28 -17.77 6.07 -7.40
CA ASP A 28 -18.50 5.63 -8.59
C ASP A 28 -17.57 5.59 -9.82
N GLU A 29 -18.00 4.89 -10.87
CA GLU A 29 -17.21 4.66 -12.08
C GLU A 29 -16.69 5.95 -12.72
N VAL A 30 -17.53 6.99 -12.79
CA VAL A 30 -17.17 8.26 -13.43
C VAL A 30 -16.16 9.02 -12.59
N SER A 31 -16.42 9.15 -11.28
CA SER A 31 -15.51 9.82 -10.34
C SER A 31 -14.14 9.14 -10.30
N LEU A 32 -14.12 7.80 -10.28
CA LEU A 32 -12.88 7.02 -10.30
C LEU A 32 -12.10 7.29 -11.58
N ALA A 33 -12.76 7.22 -12.74
CA ALA A 33 -12.09 7.38 -14.02
C ALA A 33 -11.54 8.79 -14.22
N GLN A 34 -12.26 9.82 -13.78
CA GLN A 34 -11.81 11.20 -13.83
C GLN A 34 -10.60 11.43 -12.91
N PHE A 35 -10.66 10.93 -11.67
CA PHE A 35 -9.56 11.11 -10.73
C PHE A 35 -8.30 10.36 -11.17
N ALA A 36 -8.44 9.09 -11.57
CA ALA A 36 -7.34 8.31 -12.11
C ALA A 36 -6.77 8.93 -13.40
N GLY A 37 -7.61 9.51 -14.27
CA GLY A 37 -7.15 10.22 -15.47
C GLY A 37 -6.30 11.46 -15.13
N MET A 38 -6.68 12.24 -14.11
CA MET A 38 -5.88 13.36 -13.62
C MET A 38 -4.53 12.90 -13.05
N LEU A 39 -4.54 11.85 -12.22
CA LEU A 39 -3.31 11.28 -11.65
C LEU A 39 -2.39 10.71 -12.74
N HIS A 40 -2.94 10.00 -13.71
CA HIS A 40 -2.19 9.54 -14.88
C HIS A 40 -1.51 10.71 -15.59
N GLN A 41 -2.25 11.79 -15.88
CA GLN A 41 -1.68 12.95 -16.56
C GLN A 41 -0.55 13.60 -15.75
N GLN A 42 -0.68 13.67 -14.42
CA GLN A 42 0.37 14.21 -13.55
C GLN A 42 1.65 13.36 -13.59
N VAL A 43 1.52 12.04 -13.67
CA VAL A 43 2.66 11.11 -13.64
C VAL A 43 3.27 10.89 -15.03
N ALA A 44 2.45 10.63 -16.06
CA ALA A 44 2.89 10.30 -17.40
C ALA A 44 3.12 11.53 -18.30
N GLY A 45 2.61 12.71 -17.90
CA GLY A 45 2.77 13.96 -18.64
C GLY A 45 1.81 14.16 -19.82
N TYR A 46 0.88 13.23 -20.06
CA TYR A 46 -0.13 13.34 -21.12
C TYR A 46 -1.49 12.78 -20.65
N PRO A 47 -2.61 13.32 -21.19
CA PRO A 47 -3.94 12.83 -20.86
C PRO A 47 -4.19 11.45 -21.48
N ILE A 48 -5.12 10.71 -20.88
CA ILE A 48 -5.56 9.39 -21.33
C ILE A 48 -7.08 9.38 -21.43
N GLU A 49 -7.60 8.64 -22.42
CA GLU A 49 -9.04 8.55 -22.64
C GLU A 49 -9.74 7.82 -21.47
N THR A 50 -10.90 8.35 -21.05
CA THR A 50 -11.71 7.76 -19.99
C THR A 50 -12.01 6.28 -20.25
N ALA A 51 -12.30 5.91 -21.49
CA ALA A 51 -12.59 4.51 -21.86
C ALA A 51 -11.40 3.56 -21.58
N VAL A 52 -10.16 4.05 -21.71
CA VAL A 52 -8.95 3.28 -21.40
C VAL A 52 -8.79 3.13 -19.89
N ILE A 53 -9.05 4.19 -19.12
CA ILE A 53 -9.08 4.09 -17.64
C ILE A 53 -10.13 3.08 -17.18
N LEU A 54 -11.34 3.13 -17.75
CA LEU A 54 -12.43 2.19 -17.41
C LEU A 54 -12.07 0.74 -17.75
N LYS A 55 -11.34 0.52 -18.85
CA LYS A 55 -10.78 -0.79 -19.14
C LYS A 55 -9.83 -1.24 -18.02
N HIS A 56 -8.94 -0.38 -17.55
CA HIS A 56 -8.03 -0.72 -16.46
C HIS A 56 -8.73 -0.95 -15.12
N VAL A 57 -9.82 -0.24 -14.82
CA VAL A 57 -10.67 -0.55 -13.64
C VAL A 57 -11.16 -2.00 -13.72
N LYS A 58 -11.68 -2.42 -14.87
CA LYS A 58 -12.14 -3.81 -15.09
C LYS A 58 -10.99 -4.80 -15.02
N ASP A 59 -9.86 -4.53 -15.68
CA ASP A 59 -8.69 -5.39 -15.65
C ASP A 59 -8.17 -5.61 -14.21
N LEU A 60 -8.19 -4.57 -13.37
CA LEU A 60 -7.83 -4.65 -11.96
C LEU A 60 -8.85 -5.42 -11.12
N ALA A 61 -10.14 -5.29 -11.43
CA ALA A 61 -11.20 -6.08 -10.81
C ALA A 61 -11.06 -7.58 -11.15
N ASP A 62 -10.78 -7.91 -12.42
CA ASP A 62 -10.53 -9.28 -12.88
C ASP A 62 -9.30 -9.91 -12.20
N LYS A 63 -8.33 -9.07 -11.81
CA LYS A 63 -7.17 -9.47 -11.00
C LYS A 63 -7.44 -9.53 -9.50
N GLY A 64 -8.67 -9.27 -9.06
CA GLY A 64 -9.07 -9.30 -7.66
C GLY A 64 -8.51 -8.13 -6.82
N LEU A 65 -8.07 -7.05 -7.45
CA LEU A 65 -7.55 -5.86 -6.76
C LEU A 65 -8.67 -4.87 -6.41
N LEU A 66 -9.73 -4.86 -7.21
CA LEU A 66 -10.91 -4.03 -7.01
C LEU A 66 -12.14 -4.91 -6.85
N LYS A 67 -13.11 -4.40 -6.11
CA LYS A 67 -14.44 -4.99 -5.96
C LYS A 67 -15.49 -3.90 -6.00
N HIS A 68 -16.73 -4.28 -6.25
CA HIS A 68 -17.83 -3.39 -5.93
C HIS A 68 -18.07 -3.33 -4.42
N ASP A 69 -18.55 -2.18 -3.96
CA ASP A 69 -19.08 -2.00 -2.61
C ASP A 69 -20.39 -2.79 -2.41
N GLU A 70 -20.94 -2.75 -1.19
CA GLU A 70 -22.18 -3.48 -0.87
C GLU A 70 -23.37 -3.06 -1.74
N SER A 71 -23.36 -1.84 -2.30
CA SER A 71 -24.40 -1.35 -3.20
C SER A 71 -24.29 -1.89 -4.62
N GLY A 72 -23.11 -2.41 -5.02
CA GLY A 72 -22.84 -2.84 -6.38
C GLY A 72 -22.56 -1.69 -7.36
N LEU A 73 -22.57 -0.43 -6.90
CA LEU A 73 -22.51 0.75 -7.78
C LEU A 73 -21.18 1.51 -7.67
N ARG A 74 -20.41 1.28 -6.61
CA ARG A 74 -19.14 1.98 -6.37
C ARG A 74 -18.01 0.98 -6.33
N TRP A 75 -16.82 1.42 -6.68
CA TRP A 75 -15.59 0.67 -6.64
C TRP A 75 -14.89 0.89 -5.30
N ASP A 76 -14.37 -0.21 -4.76
CA ASP A 76 -13.56 -0.26 -3.56
C ASP A 76 -12.32 -1.14 -3.80
N MET A 77 -11.30 -0.97 -2.96
CA MET A 77 -10.13 -1.84 -2.98
C MET A 77 -10.41 -3.13 -2.20
N THR A 78 -9.89 -4.25 -2.72
CA THR A 78 -9.76 -5.48 -1.92
C THR A 78 -8.57 -5.34 -0.97
N ALA A 79 -8.41 -6.28 -0.03
CA ALA A 79 -7.22 -6.32 0.83
C ALA A 79 -5.92 -6.44 0.00
N LEU A 80 -5.94 -7.25 -1.06
CA LEU A 80 -4.84 -7.35 -2.02
C LEU A 80 -4.60 -6.04 -2.76
N GLY A 81 -5.66 -5.36 -3.21
CA GLY A 81 -5.57 -4.05 -3.85
C GLY A 81 -4.95 -2.99 -2.96
N ALA A 82 -5.35 -2.97 -1.68
CA ALA A 82 -4.81 -2.08 -0.67
C ALA A 82 -3.31 -2.35 -0.42
N LEU A 83 -2.90 -3.62 -0.32
CA LEU A 83 -1.49 -3.99 -0.18
C LEU A 83 -0.64 -3.60 -1.39
N VAL A 84 -1.15 -3.82 -2.61
CA VAL A 84 -0.42 -3.49 -3.83
C VAL A 84 -0.30 -1.97 -4.01
N SER A 85 -1.34 -1.20 -3.68
CA SER A 85 -1.35 0.26 -3.85
C SER A 85 -0.30 0.97 -2.98
N ARG A 86 0.13 0.35 -1.88
CA ARG A 86 1.15 0.85 -0.94
C ARG A 86 2.47 1.27 -1.57
N GLN A 87 2.84 0.71 -2.71
CA GLN A 87 4.07 1.10 -3.42
C GLN A 87 4.00 2.52 -3.98
N TRP A 88 2.81 3.00 -4.33
CA TRP A 88 2.62 4.32 -4.95
C TRP A 88 1.85 5.29 -4.06
N ALA A 89 1.03 4.77 -3.15
CA ALA A 89 0.29 5.53 -2.16
C ALA A 89 0.65 4.98 -0.75
N PRO A 90 1.85 5.31 -0.23
CA PRO A 90 2.28 4.83 1.08
C PRO A 90 1.41 5.38 2.24
N GLY A 91 0.55 6.36 1.96
CA GLY A 91 -0.32 7.01 2.93
C GLY A 91 0.43 8.08 3.73
N THR A 92 0.05 8.26 4.99
CA THR A 92 0.62 9.26 5.91
C THR A 92 1.84 8.75 6.69
N ALA A 93 2.48 7.68 6.21
CA ALA A 93 3.58 7.05 6.93
C ALA A 93 4.79 7.99 7.01
N GLU A 94 5.17 8.58 5.89
CA GLU A 94 6.30 9.50 5.81
C GLU A 94 5.92 10.90 6.34
N PRO A 95 6.81 11.54 7.13
CA PRO A 95 6.62 12.92 7.54
C PRO A 95 6.70 13.86 6.32
N PRO A 96 5.88 14.94 6.30
CA PRO A 96 5.87 15.87 5.18
C PRO A 96 7.12 16.75 5.15
N GLY A 97 7.53 17.15 3.95
CA GLY A 97 8.61 18.13 3.74
C GLY A 97 9.99 17.50 3.62
N THR A 98 11.00 18.37 3.62
CA THR A 98 12.43 17.99 3.47
C THR A 98 13.30 18.51 4.61
N ASP A 99 12.69 19.18 5.57
CA ASP A 99 13.41 19.75 6.71
C ASP A 99 13.89 18.64 7.65
N PRO A 100 15.01 18.82 8.35
CA PRO A 100 15.46 17.86 9.35
C PRO A 100 14.40 17.69 10.43
N LEU A 101 14.04 16.43 10.70
CA LEU A 101 13.08 16.07 11.72
C LEU A 101 13.70 16.24 13.11
N ASP A 102 12.91 16.71 14.07
CA ASP A 102 13.26 16.64 15.48
C ASP A 102 13.03 15.23 16.06
N THR A 103 13.41 15.03 17.33
CA THR A 103 13.31 13.72 17.98
C THR A 103 11.85 13.26 18.13
N ASP A 104 10.92 14.16 18.43
CA ASP A 104 9.51 13.82 18.61
C ASP A 104 8.87 13.45 17.27
N GLU A 105 9.26 14.12 16.18
CA GLU A 105 8.84 13.80 14.82
C GLU A 105 9.36 12.43 14.37
N ILE A 106 10.61 12.09 14.70
CA ILE A 106 11.19 10.76 14.45
C ILE A 106 10.46 9.68 15.25
N HIS A 107 10.13 9.94 16.53
CA HIS A 107 9.29 9.04 17.34
C HIS A 107 7.92 8.81 16.68
N GLY A 108 7.24 9.89 16.29
CA GLY A 108 5.94 9.82 15.62
C GLY A 108 6.01 9.08 14.29
N TRP A 109 7.10 9.23 13.53
CA TRP A 109 7.31 8.50 12.29
C TRP A 109 7.45 6.99 12.55
N ARG A 110 8.29 6.59 13.52
CA ARG A 110 8.43 5.19 13.92
C ARG A 110 7.08 4.58 14.29
N GLU A 111 6.28 5.27 15.10
CA GLU A 111 4.96 4.78 15.52
C GLU A 111 3.99 4.60 14.35
N ARG A 112 3.99 5.53 13.38
CA ARG A 112 3.18 5.39 12.16
C ARG A 112 3.63 4.20 11.32
N MET A 113 4.93 3.95 11.22
CA MET A 113 5.45 2.78 10.50
C MET A 113 5.07 1.46 11.15
N VAL A 114 5.16 1.36 12.48
CA VAL A 114 4.74 0.17 13.22
C VAL A 114 3.25 -0.11 12.99
N LYS A 115 2.41 0.92 13.14
CA LYS A 115 0.95 0.82 12.88
C LYS A 115 0.65 0.42 11.43
N LEU A 116 1.41 0.95 10.46
CA LEU A 116 1.24 0.58 9.06
C LEU A 116 1.60 -0.89 8.82
N LEU A 117 2.68 -1.39 9.41
CA LEU A 117 3.09 -2.79 9.29
C LEU A 117 2.09 -3.74 9.96
N ASP A 118 1.51 -3.37 11.11
CA ASP A 118 0.40 -4.12 11.74
C ASP A 118 -0.84 -4.17 10.84
N PHE A 119 -1.18 -3.04 10.22
CA PHE A 119 -2.32 -2.96 9.31
C PHE A 119 -2.08 -3.79 8.05
N ASP A 120 -0.91 -3.67 7.43
CA ASP A 120 -0.54 -4.45 6.25
C ASP A 120 -0.49 -5.96 6.58
N ALA A 121 -0.11 -6.34 7.80
CA ALA A 121 -0.21 -7.72 8.29
C ALA A 121 -1.65 -8.23 8.35
N THR A 122 -2.61 -7.39 8.75
CA THR A 122 -4.03 -7.72 8.75
C THR A 122 -4.57 -7.90 7.33
N LEU A 123 -4.23 -6.96 6.43
CA LEU A 123 -4.61 -7.07 5.02
C LEU A 123 -4.01 -8.31 4.34
N ALA A 124 -2.79 -8.71 4.73
CA ALA A 124 -2.15 -9.90 4.21
C ALA A 124 -2.92 -11.16 4.60
N ASP A 125 -3.37 -11.25 5.84
CA ASP A 125 -4.18 -12.37 6.32
C ASP A 125 -5.52 -12.45 5.55
N GLU A 126 -6.19 -11.30 5.36
CA GLU A 126 -7.43 -11.21 4.57
C GLU A 126 -7.23 -11.59 3.10
N ALA A 127 -6.06 -11.27 2.53
CA ALA A 127 -5.69 -11.61 1.16
C ALA A 127 -5.12 -13.04 1.02
N GLY A 128 -4.95 -13.78 2.12
CA GLY A 128 -4.34 -15.12 2.12
C GLY A 128 -2.85 -15.13 1.79
N ILE A 129 -2.15 -14.02 2.02
CA ILE A 129 -0.70 -13.88 1.81
C ILE A 129 0.05 -14.35 3.05
N GLY A 130 1.00 -15.26 2.87
CA GLY A 130 1.85 -15.75 3.96
C GLY A 130 2.79 -14.68 4.52
N ARG A 131 3.18 -14.82 5.79
CA ARG A 131 4.09 -13.88 6.47
C ARG A 131 5.43 -13.71 5.76
N GLU A 132 6.00 -14.78 5.21
CA GLU A 132 7.26 -14.70 4.45
C GLU A 132 7.15 -13.83 3.19
N GLU A 133 6.05 -13.99 2.44
CA GLU A 133 5.80 -13.18 1.25
C GLU A 133 5.56 -11.71 1.62
N LEU A 134 4.82 -11.45 2.70
CA LEU A 134 4.65 -10.11 3.24
C LEU A 134 6.00 -9.49 3.61
N LEU A 135 6.87 -10.23 4.32
CA LEU A 135 8.20 -9.74 4.72
C LEU A 135 9.08 -9.41 3.51
N ALA A 136 9.07 -10.25 2.48
CA ALA A 136 9.78 -9.99 1.24
C ALA A 136 9.30 -8.68 0.58
N ALA A 137 7.98 -8.46 0.55
CA ALA A 137 7.36 -7.25 0.01
C ALA A 137 7.65 -5.98 0.86
N GLN A 138 7.89 -6.13 2.16
CA GLN A 138 8.06 -5.02 3.10
C GLN A 138 9.54 -4.71 3.45
N SER A 139 10.50 -5.34 2.75
CA SER A 139 11.94 -5.25 3.05
C SER A 139 12.49 -3.81 3.18
N SER A 140 12.04 -2.89 2.31
CA SER A 140 12.44 -1.48 2.37
C SER A 140 11.95 -0.82 3.66
N ARG A 141 10.69 -1.02 4.03
CA ARG A 141 10.09 -0.43 5.24
C ARG A 141 10.68 -1.01 6.51
N LEU A 142 10.96 -2.31 6.53
CA LEU A 142 11.65 -2.94 7.66
C LEU A 142 13.08 -2.38 7.83
N SER A 143 13.76 -2.07 6.73
CA SER A 143 15.08 -1.44 6.76
C SER A 143 15.02 -0.02 7.33
N GLU A 144 14.01 0.74 6.94
CA GLU A 144 13.77 2.08 7.45
C GLU A 144 13.38 2.08 8.93
N LEU A 145 12.48 1.18 9.37
CA LEU A 145 12.15 1.02 10.79
C LEU A 145 13.38 0.70 11.64
N ARG A 146 14.30 -0.13 11.13
CA ARG A 146 15.59 -0.40 11.79
C ARG A 146 16.45 0.85 11.93
N VAL A 147 16.45 1.73 10.94
CA VAL A 147 17.17 3.02 11.01
C VAL A 147 16.55 3.90 12.09
N LEU A 148 15.22 4.03 12.13
CA LEU A 148 14.52 4.82 13.15
C LEU A 148 14.80 4.30 14.57
N ASN A 149 14.70 2.98 14.78
CA ASN A 149 15.03 2.35 16.06
C ASN A 149 16.48 2.64 16.49
N ARG A 150 17.42 2.59 15.55
CA ARG A 150 18.83 2.90 15.82
C ARG A 150 19.06 4.36 16.21
N ILE A 151 18.35 5.30 15.58
CA ILE A 151 18.46 6.73 15.89
C ILE A 151 17.94 7.02 17.30
N LEU A 152 16.82 6.41 17.66
CA LEU A 152 16.17 6.61 18.97
C LEU A 152 16.86 5.82 20.09
N GLY A 153 17.65 4.79 19.75
CA GLY A 153 18.29 3.91 20.73
C GLY A 153 17.31 2.96 21.44
N ASP A 154 16.14 2.73 20.85
CA ASP A 154 15.05 1.92 21.39
C ASP A 154 14.42 1.08 20.28
N GLU A 155 14.31 -0.24 20.52
CA GLU A 155 13.76 -1.19 19.56
C GLU A 155 12.25 -1.32 19.73
N THR A 156 11.50 -0.85 18.75
CA THR A 156 10.05 -1.08 18.66
C THR A 156 9.73 -1.74 17.33
N PHE A 157 9.05 -2.89 17.41
CA PHE A 157 8.56 -3.63 16.26
C PHE A 157 7.09 -4.04 16.46
N PRO A 158 6.35 -4.31 15.37
CA PRO A 158 5.05 -4.97 15.44
C PRO A 158 5.14 -6.33 16.15
N GLN A 159 4.18 -6.65 17.03
CA GLN A 159 4.21 -7.90 17.82
C GLN A 159 4.28 -9.15 16.92
N TRP A 160 3.55 -9.16 15.80
CA TRP A 160 3.54 -10.30 14.89
C TRP A 160 4.92 -10.59 14.27
N LEU A 161 5.79 -9.57 14.15
CA LEU A 161 7.13 -9.71 13.61
C LEU A 161 8.05 -10.39 14.63
N ASP A 162 7.91 -10.02 15.91
CA ASP A 162 8.64 -10.67 17.00
C ASP A 162 8.20 -12.12 17.19
N ASP A 163 6.89 -12.37 17.12
CA ASP A 163 6.33 -13.73 17.17
C ASP A 163 6.86 -14.58 16.01
N TRP A 164 6.91 -14.03 14.79
CA TRP A 164 7.46 -14.72 13.63
C TRP A 164 8.94 -15.05 13.81
N ARG A 165 9.77 -14.08 14.24
CA ARG A 165 11.21 -14.29 14.50
C ARG A 165 11.44 -15.40 15.53
N ASN A 166 10.63 -15.42 16.59
CA ASN A 166 10.72 -16.43 17.65
C ASN A 166 10.25 -17.81 17.15
N SER A 167 9.24 -17.86 16.28
CA SER A 167 8.75 -19.12 15.69
C SER A 167 9.74 -19.75 14.71
N VAL A 168 10.47 -18.94 13.93
CA VAL A 168 11.51 -19.43 13.01
C VAL A 168 12.73 -19.91 13.79
N GLY A 169 13.10 -19.25 14.90
CA GLY A 169 14.20 -19.66 15.77
C GLY A 169 13.97 -20.96 16.56
N GLN A 170 12.73 -21.45 16.66
CA GLN A 170 12.37 -22.70 17.35
C GLN A 170 12.20 -23.90 16.40
N GLY A 171 12.34 -23.70 15.07
CA GLY A 171 12.23 -24.76 14.07
C GLY A 171 13.52 -25.52 13.76
N GLU A 172 14.63 -25.22 14.46
CA GLU A 172 15.96 -25.84 14.26
C GLU A 172 16.41 -26.76 15.42
N GLU A 173 15.51 -27.25 16.28
CA GLU A 173 15.82 -28.32 17.27
C GLU A 173 15.21 -29.68 16.94
#